data_AF-X1IBW0-F1
#
_entry.id   AF-X1IBW0-F1
#
_cell.length_a   1.000
_cell.length_b   1.000
_cell.length_c   1.000
_cell.angle_alpha   90.00
_cell.angle_beta   90.00
_cell.angle_gamma   90.00
#
_symmetry.space_group_name_H-M   'P 1'
#
loop_
_entity.id
_entity.type
_entity.pdbx_description
1 polymer ?
#
loop_
_entity_poly.entity_id
_entity_poly.type
_entity_poly.pdbx_seq_one_letter_code
_entity_poly.pdbx_strand_id
1 'polypeptide(L)'
;LMETAKENLARYLEKVKIDNPKIPISCNVSAGYINNKEEVRSALIKQMTHPVKWVDSIKKMNSEGINCFIEVGPGKVLGGLIRQIIPESKVFNVFDSNSLKNVVEKIKEVL
;
A
#
# COMPACT_ATOMS: atom_id res chain seq x y z
N LEU A 1 -1.87 -11.51 -21.05
CA LEU A 1 -3.10 -12.11 -20.48
C LEU A 1 -3.99 -11.13 -19.73
N MET A 2 -3.71 -9.81 -19.66
CA MET A 2 -4.55 -8.85 -18.94
C MET A 2 -4.83 -7.58 -19.76
N GLU A 3 -4.56 -7.61 -21.06
CA GLU A 3 -4.57 -6.38 -21.88
C GLU A 3 -5.99 -5.81 -22.04
N THR A 4 -6.97 -6.68 -22.29
CA THR A 4 -8.39 -6.27 -22.31
C THR A 4 -8.85 -5.70 -20.97
N ALA A 5 -8.39 -6.27 -19.85
CA ALA A 5 -8.75 -5.76 -18.52
C ALA A 5 -8.10 -4.39 -18.25
N LYS A 6 -6.87 -4.19 -18.69
CA LYS A 6 -6.16 -2.90 -18.65
C LYS A 6 -6.89 -1.83 -19.47
N GLU A 7 -7.32 -2.15 -20.70
CA GLU A 7 -8.08 -1.23 -21.56
C GLU A 7 -9.44 -0.87 -20.95
N ASN A 8 -10.14 -1.86 -20.37
CA ASN A 8 -11.41 -1.64 -19.67
C ASN A 8 -11.22 -0.71 -18.46
N LEU A 9 -10.18 -0.95 -17.65
CA LEU A 9 -9.85 -0.11 -16.50
C LEU A 9 -9.49 1.32 -16.94
N ALA A 10 -8.70 1.48 -18.00
CA ALA A 10 -8.32 2.79 -18.51
C ALA A 10 -9.55 3.63 -18.89
N ARG A 11 -10.48 3.05 -19.68
CA ARG A 11 -11.74 3.71 -20.07
C ARG A 11 -12.63 4.04 -18.87
N TYR A 12 -12.64 3.18 -17.84
CA TYR A 12 -13.37 3.47 -16.61
C TYR A 12 -12.76 4.65 -15.85
N LEU A 13 -11.43 4.67 -15.71
CA LEU A 13 -10.71 5.72 -14.97
C LEU A 13 -10.77 7.11 -15.63
N GLU A 14 -11.11 7.21 -16.91
CA GLU A 14 -11.41 8.51 -17.57
C GLU A 14 -12.59 9.23 -16.91
N LYS A 15 -13.56 8.46 -16.36
CA LYS A 15 -14.78 8.97 -15.73
C LYS A 15 -14.62 9.21 -14.23
N VAL A 16 -13.51 8.76 -13.64
CA VAL A 16 -13.25 8.87 -12.20
C VAL A 16 -12.45 10.13 -11.91
N LYS A 17 -12.95 10.97 -11.01
CA LYS A 17 -12.17 12.07 -10.44
C LYS A 17 -11.12 11.48 -9.49
N ILE A 18 -9.86 11.77 -9.78
CA ILE A 18 -8.71 11.41 -8.92
C ILE A 18 -8.06 12.73 -8.51
N ASP A 19 -7.96 12.94 -7.20
CA ASP A 19 -7.28 14.08 -6.61
C ASP A 19 -5.82 13.72 -6.26
N ASN A 20 -4.97 14.73 -6.07
CA ASN A 20 -3.61 14.50 -5.64
C ASN A 20 -3.58 13.84 -4.24
N PRO A 21 -2.78 12.79 -4.03
CA PRO A 21 -2.58 12.20 -2.71
C PRO A 21 -2.10 13.24 -1.70
N LYS A 22 -2.71 13.26 -0.51
CA LYS A 22 -2.23 14.07 0.63
C LYS A 22 -1.04 13.44 1.34
N ILE A 23 -0.86 12.13 1.15
CA ILE A 23 0.23 11.32 1.71
C ILE A 23 0.81 10.51 0.53
N PRO A 24 2.14 10.38 0.42
CA PRO A 24 2.77 9.60 -0.63
C PRO A 24 2.25 8.16 -0.70
N ILE A 25 1.99 7.66 -1.91
CA ILE A 25 1.51 6.29 -2.12
C ILE A 25 2.65 5.43 -2.65
N SER A 26 2.99 4.34 -1.96
CA SER A 26 3.92 3.34 -2.48
C SER A 26 3.30 2.57 -3.63
N CYS A 27 3.93 2.62 -4.80
CA CYS A 27 3.43 2.03 -6.03
C CYS A 27 3.97 0.63 -6.26
N ASN A 28 3.08 -0.35 -6.43
CA ASN A 28 3.42 -1.74 -6.70
C ASN A 28 4.20 -1.94 -8.02
N VAL A 29 4.10 -1.03 -8.99
CA VAL A 29 4.80 -1.15 -10.29
C VAL A 29 6.25 -0.68 -10.19
N SER A 30 6.51 0.43 -9.49
CA SER A 30 7.83 1.06 -9.42
C SER A 30 8.57 0.78 -8.12
N ALA A 31 7.88 0.32 -7.06
CA ALA A 31 8.34 0.37 -5.67
C ALA A 31 8.75 1.77 -5.20
N GLY A 32 8.32 2.81 -5.91
CA GLY A 32 8.53 4.22 -5.58
C GLY A 32 7.28 4.87 -5.02
N TYR A 33 7.40 6.13 -4.61
CA TYR A 33 6.26 6.92 -4.17
C TYR A 33 5.64 7.70 -5.33
N ILE A 34 4.32 7.84 -5.27
CA ILE A 34 3.51 8.63 -6.17
C ILE A 34 2.82 9.74 -5.38
N ASN A 35 2.83 10.95 -5.93
CA ASN A 35 2.36 12.16 -5.24
C ASN A 35 1.38 13.02 -6.07
N ASN A 36 1.04 12.63 -7.30
CA ASN A 36 0.06 13.34 -8.13
C ASN A 36 -0.94 12.40 -8.80
N LYS A 37 -2.09 12.95 -9.20
CA LYS A 37 -3.22 12.20 -9.77
C LYS A 37 -2.89 11.53 -11.10
N GLU A 38 -2.02 12.12 -11.93
CA GLU A 38 -1.61 11.57 -13.22
C GLU A 38 -0.82 10.27 -13.03
N GLU A 39 0.14 10.29 -12.12
CA GLU A 39 0.90 9.11 -11.72
C GLU A 39 0.01 8.03 -11.11
N VAL A 40 -0.93 8.38 -10.24
CA VAL A 40 -1.90 7.42 -9.67
C VAL A 40 -2.68 6.73 -10.77
N ARG A 41 -3.25 7.50 -11.72
CA ARG A 41 -4.00 6.94 -12.85
C ARG A 41 -3.13 6.00 -13.68
N SER A 42 -1.92 6.44 -14.04
CA SER A 42 -0.97 5.63 -14.80
C SER A 42 -0.61 4.34 -14.06
N ALA A 43 -0.37 4.41 -12.75
CA ALA A 43 0.00 3.26 -11.93
C ALA A 43 -1.12 2.21 -11.85
N LEU A 44 -2.37 2.63 -11.64
CA LEU A 44 -3.52 1.73 -11.61
C LEU A 44 -3.67 0.95 -12.93
N ILE A 45 -3.49 1.62 -14.07
CA ILE A 45 -3.56 0.99 -15.39
C ILE A 45 -2.38 0.03 -15.59
N LYS A 46 -1.15 0.47 -15.30
CA LYS A 46 0.06 -0.35 -15.47
C LYS A 46 0.02 -1.59 -14.59
N GLN A 47 -0.52 -1.50 -13.38
CA GLN A 47 -0.58 -2.62 -12.43
C GLN A 47 -1.28 -3.85 -12.99
N MET A 48 -2.22 -3.68 -13.92
CA MET A 48 -2.94 -4.81 -14.55
C MET A 48 -2.01 -5.76 -15.31
N THR A 49 -0.84 -5.29 -15.73
CA THR A 49 0.10 -6.02 -16.59
C THR A 49 1.50 -6.13 -16.02
N HIS A 50 1.73 -5.55 -14.84
CA HIS A 50 3.03 -5.51 -14.17
C HIS A 50 2.98 -6.31 -12.86
N PRO A 51 4.09 -6.95 -12.48
CA PRO A 51 4.17 -7.67 -11.20
C PRO A 51 4.01 -6.71 -10.01
N VAL A 52 3.58 -7.27 -8.88
CA VAL A 52 3.54 -6.55 -7.61
C VAL A 52 4.92 -6.55 -6.97
N LYS A 53 5.61 -5.41 -6.95
CA LYS A 53 6.92 -5.23 -6.30
C LYS A 53 6.80 -5.02 -4.79
N TRP A 54 6.17 -5.98 -4.10
CA TRP A 54 5.89 -5.90 -2.66
C TRP A 54 7.18 -5.88 -1.82
N VAL A 55 8.08 -6.83 -2.04
CA VAL A 55 9.33 -6.94 -1.28
C VAL A 55 10.18 -5.68 -1.43
N ASP A 56 10.29 -5.17 -2.66
CA ASP A 56 11.05 -3.94 -2.94
C ASP A 56 10.44 -2.73 -2.23
N SER A 57 9.10 -2.62 -2.23
CA SER A 57 8.38 -1.52 -1.56
C SER A 57 8.63 -1.52 -0.05
N ILE A 58 8.52 -2.69 0.59
CA ILE A 58 8.75 -2.83 2.03
C ILE A 58 10.22 -2.59 2.40
N LYS A 59 11.17 -3.10 1.60
CA LYS A 59 12.61 -2.83 1.81
C LYS A 59 12.93 -1.34 1.68
N LYS A 60 12.33 -0.66 0.70
CA LYS A 60 12.52 0.78 0.52
C LYS A 60 12.02 1.56 1.73
N MET A 61 10.79 1.30 2.19
CA MET A 61 10.24 1.92 3.39
C MET A 61 11.16 1.73 4.60
N ASN A 62 11.68 0.52 4.81
CA ASN A 62 12.63 0.25 5.89
C ASN A 62 13.94 1.02 5.75
N SER A 63 14.50 1.13 4.54
CA SER A 63 15.72 1.91 4.29
C SER A 63 15.55 3.40 4.57
N GLU A 64 14.30 3.90 4.54
CA GLU A 64 13.93 5.27 4.86
C GLU A 64 13.51 5.43 6.35
N GLY A 65 13.72 4.39 7.18
CA GLY A 65 13.44 4.41 8.61
C GLY A 65 12.02 4.06 9.01
N ILE A 66 11.14 3.69 8.07
CA ILE A 66 9.78 3.26 8.37
C ILE A 66 9.82 1.80 8.84
N ASN A 67 9.62 1.60 10.15
CA ASN A 67 9.62 0.27 10.77
C ASN A 67 8.32 -0.05 11.55
N CYS A 68 7.29 0.79 11.43
CA CYS A 68 5.99 0.61 12.05
C CYS A 68 4.89 0.58 10.97
N PHE A 69 4.11 -0.49 10.94
CA PHE A 69 3.09 -0.75 9.92
C PHE A 69 1.74 -1.06 10.56
N ILE A 70 0.65 -0.66 9.89
CA ILE A 70 -0.71 -1.00 10.27
C ILE A 70 -1.39 -1.64 9.06
N GLU A 71 -1.74 -2.93 9.16
CA GLU A 71 -2.55 -3.62 8.16
C GLU A 71 -4.03 -3.33 8.42
N VAL A 72 -4.69 -2.66 7.47
CA VAL A 72 -6.11 -2.32 7.56
C VAL A 72 -6.94 -3.29 6.72
N GLY A 73 -7.92 -3.93 7.36
CA GLY A 73 -8.78 -4.93 6.74
C GLY A 73 -8.68 -6.31 7.41
N PRO A 74 -9.56 -7.26 7.02
CA PRO A 74 -9.61 -8.58 7.61
C PRO A 74 -8.35 -9.40 7.30
N GLY A 75 -7.96 -10.25 8.24
CA GLY A 75 -6.78 -11.11 8.11
C GLY A 75 -5.49 -10.45 8.58
N LYS A 76 -4.36 -11.15 8.38
CA LYS A 76 -3.03 -10.76 8.86
C LYS A 76 -1.93 -11.09 7.84
N VAL A 77 -2.31 -11.16 6.57
CA VAL A 77 -1.43 -11.69 5.50
C VAL A 77 -0.30 -10.70 5.25
N LEU A 78 -0.62 -9.41 5.05
CA LEU A 78 0.39 -8.41 4.76
C LEU A 78 1.34 -8.26 5.95
N GLY A 79 0.84 -8.30 7.19
CA GLY A 79 1.68 -8.24 8.36
C GLY A 79 2.57 -9.46 8.54
N GLY A 80 2.12 -10.65 8.13
CA GLY A 80 2.96 -11.84 8.02
C GLY A 80 4.09 -11.65 7.02
N LEU A 81 3.78 -11.17 5.81
CA LEU A 81 4.77 -10.90 4.76
C LEU A 81 5.77 -9.82 5.17
N ILE A 82 5.33 -8.75 5.84
CA ILE A 82 6.21 -7.69 6.34
C ILE A 82 7.21 -8.27 7.35
N ARG A 83 6.78 -9.11 8.30
CA ARG A 83 7.69 -9.76 9.26
C ARG A 83 8.68 -10.73 8.61
N GLN A 84 8.32 -11.36 7.49
CA GLN A 84 9.27 -12.17 6.73
C GLN A 84 10.35 -11.33 6.04
N ILE A 85 10.03 -10.09 5.64
CA ILE A 85 10.96 -9.17 4.98
C ILE A 85 11.78 -8.40 6.01
N ILE A 86 11.16 -7.99 7.13
CA ILE A 86 11.73 -7.20 8.22
C ILE A 86 11.28 -7.84 9.55
N PRO A 87 12.06 -8.79 10.10
CA PRO A 87 11.70 -9.49 11.34
C PRO A 87 11.44 -8.55 12.54
N GLU A 88 12.19 -7.45 12.62
CA GLU A 88 12.14 -6.47 13.72
C GLU A 88 11.01 -5.43 13.59
N SER A 89 10.13 -5.59 12.60
CA SER A 89 9.06 -4.63 12.33
C SER A 89 7.94 -4.66 13.35
N LYS A 90 7.48 -3.48 13.75
CA LYS A 90 6.27 -3.33 14.56
C LYS A 90 5.07 -3.36 13.61
N VAL A 91 4.24 -4.39 13.69
CA VAL A 91 3.08 -4.53 12.80
C VAL A 91 1.79 -4.74 13.58
N PHE A 92 0.86 -3.82 13.37
CA PHE A 92 -0.49 -3.84 13.93
C PHE A 92 -1.50 -4.24 12.85
N ASN A 93 -2.69 -4.67 13.26
CA ASN A 93 -3.78 -4.98 12.35
C ASN A 93 -5.10 -4.43 12.90
N VAL A 94 -5.86 -3.76 12.03
CA VAL A 94 -7.15 -3.13 12.34
C VAL A 94 -8.19 -3.66 11.37
N PHE A 95 -9.18 -4.38 11.88
CA PHE A 95 -10.25 -5.01 11.08
C PHE A 95 -11.66 -4.77 11.65
N ASP A 96 -11.77 -4.20 12.84
CA ASP A 96 -13.03 -3.83 13.49
C ASP A 96 -12.82 -2.65 14.48
N SER A 97 -13.90 -2.19 15.11
CA SER A 97 -13.82 -1.07 16.05
C SER A 97 -13.02 -1.39 17.32
N ASN A 98 -12.97 -2.65 17.76
CA ASN A 98 -12.25 -3.05 18.96
C ASN A 98 -10.73 -3.06 18.71
N SER A 99 -10.30 -3.67 17.61
CA SER A 99 -8.91 -3.66 17.14
C SER A 99 -8.42 -2.23 16.88
N LEU A 100 -9.25 -1.35 16.32
CA LEU A 100 -8.91 0.07 16.17
C LEU A 100 -8.59 0.73 17.51
N LYS A 101 -9.47 0.60 18.51
CA LYS A 101 -9.23 1.18 19.86
C LYS A 101 -7.92 0.68 20.46
N ASN A 102 -7.72 -0.63 20.42
CA ASN A 102 -6.51 -1.27 20.93
C ASN A 102 -5.23 -0.77 20.21
N VAL A 103 -5.27 -0.60 18.89
CA VAL A 103 -4.11 -0.12 18.12
C VAL A 103 -3.84 1.36 18.39
N VAL A 104 -4.87 2.20 18.52
CA VAL A 104 -4.72 3.62 18.87
C VAL A 104 -4.08 3.80 20.25
N GLU A 105 -4.37 2.91 21.21
CA GLU A 105 -3.69 2.92 22.51
C GLU A 105 -2.22 2.50 22.37
N LYS A 106 -1.95 1.36 21.73
CA LYS A 106 -0.60 0.81 21.60
C LYS A 106 0.35 1.69 20.79
N ILE A 107 -0.15 2.39 19.76
CA ILE A 107 0.71 3.18 18.88
C ILE A 107 1.31 4.41 19.58
N LYS A 108 0.67 4.90 20.65
CA LYS A 108 1.19 6.00 21.50
C LYS A 108 2.46 5.62 22.26
N GLU A 109 2.74 4.34 22.43
CA GLU A 109 3.96 3.84 23.08
C GLU A 109 5.10 3.63 22.07
N VAL A 110 4.79 3.73 20.77
CA VAL A 110 5.71 3.45 19.67
C VAL A 110 6.21 4.73 19.00
N LEU A 111 5.39 5.79 19.01
CA LEU A 111 5.66 7.13 18.49
C LEU A 111 5.94 8.10 19.64
#